data_AF-A0A9D0VXZ3-F1
#
_entry.id   AF-A0A9D0VXZ3-F1
#
_cell.length_a   1.000
_cell.length_b   1.000
_cell.length_c   1.000
_cell.angle_alpha   90.00
_cell.angle_beta   90.00
_cell.angle_gamma   90.00
#
_symmetry.space_group_name_H-M   'P 1'
#
loop_
_entity.id
_entity.type
_entity.pdbx_description
1 polymer ?
#
loop_
_entity_poly.entity_id
_entity_poly.type
_entity_poly.pdbx_seq_one_letter_code
_entity_poly.pdbx_strand_id
1 'polypeptide(L)' 'AQTTYGHIIDYAGAFPQREMGVMLISDMHRAIGQDLFQVPQFSQWAKAVADVMLFDMN' A
#
# COMPACT_ATOMS: atom_id res chain seq x y z
N ALA A 1 8.67 -14.60 -2.21
CA ALA A 1 7.45 -13.81 -2.49
C ALA A 1 7.44 -12.48 -1.73
N GLN A 2 7.65 -12.48 -0.40
CA GLN A 2 7.64 -11.24 0.41
C GLN A 2 8.50 -10.11 -0.14
N THR A 3 9.74 -10.37 -0.57
CA THR A 3 10.62 -9.34 -1.17
C THR A 3 10.00 -8.68 -2.41
N THR A 4 9.42 -9.49 -3.31
CA THR A 4 8.73 -8.99 -4.50
C THR A 4 7.52 -8.14 -4.11
N TYR A 5 6.72 -8.57 -3.14
CA TYR A 5 5.57 -7.81 -2.65
C TYR A 5 6.00 -6.50 -2.00
N GLY A 6 7.12 -6.50 -1.27
CA GLY A 6 7.72 -5.30 -0.70
C GLY A 6 8.06 -4.27 -1.78
N HIS A 7 8.73 -4.68 -2.85
CA HIS A 7 9.03 -3.79 -3.97
C HIS A 7 7.78 -3.23 -4.66
N ILE A 8 6.71 -4.02 -4.78
CA ILE A 8 5.44 -3.54 -5.34
C ILE A 8 4.78 -2.51 -4.41
N ILE A 9 4.82 -2.74 -3.09
CA ILE A 9 4.28 -1.80 -2.10
C ILE A 9 5.07 -0.48 -2.10
N ASP A 10 6.39 -0.55 -2.15
CA ASP A 10 7.24 0.64 -2.26
C ASP A 10 6.91 1.42 -3.54
N TYR A 11 6.71 0.73 -4.67
CA TYR A 11 6.32 1.36 -5.92
C TYR A 11 4.92 1.98 -5.88
N ALA A 12 3.96 1.33 -5.22
CA ALA A 12 2.61 1.88 -5.04
C ALA A 12 2.62 3.21 -4.28
N GLY A 13 3.55 3.37 -3.33
CA GLY A 13 3.75 4.62 -2.61
C GLY A 13 4.32 5.76 -3.46
N ALA A 14 4.92 5.46 -4.61
CA ALA A 14 5.50 6.45 -5.53
C ALA A 14 4.51 6.98 -6.57
N PHE A 15 3.25 6.50 -6.56
CA PHE A 15 2.26 6.93 -7.54
C PHE A 15 1.90 8.41 -7.34
N PRO A 16 1.88 9.24 -8.41
CA PRO A 16 1.47 10.63 -8.31
C PRO A 16 0.02 10.79 -7.82
N GLN A 17 -0.86 9.87 -8.24
CA GLN A 17 -2.24 9.77 -7.78
C GLN A 17 -2.33 8.66 -6.74
N ARG A 18 -2.70 9.02 -5.53
CA ARG A 18 -2.62 8.12 -4.37
C ARG A 18 -3.68 7.04 -4.42
N GLU A 19 -4.84 7.35 -4.98
CA GLU A 19 -5.95 6.43 -5.21
C GLU A 19 -5.51 5.23 -6.06
N MET A 20 -4.65 5.46 -7.06
CA MET A 20 -4.10 4.39 -7.88
C MET A 20 -3.22 3.44 -7.05
N GLY A 21 -2.45 3.96 -6.09
CA GLY A 21 -1.66 3.15 -5.16
C GLY A 21 -2.55 2.31 -4.24
N VAL A 22 -3.62 2.90 -3.71
CA VAL A 22 -4.63 2.20 -2.90
C VAL A 22 -5.32 1.09 -3.70
N MET A 23 -5.67 1.35 -4.96
CA MET A 23 -6.27 0.36 -5.85
C MET A 23 -5.32 -0.83 -6.06
N LEU A 24 -4.05 -0.58 -6.38
CA LEU A 24 -3.05 -1.64 -6.58
C LEU A 24 -2.90 -2.53 -5.34
N ILE A 25 -2.75 -1.93 -4.14
CA ILE A 25 -2.59 -2.71 -2.91
C ILE A 25 -3.88 -3.46 -2.54
N SER A 26 -5.05 -2.90 -2.87
CA SER A 26 -6.35 -3.57 -2.67
C SER A 26 -6.48 -4.82 -3.55
N ASP A 27 -6.04 -4.74 -4.81
CA ASP A 27 -6.04 -5.89 -5.72
C ASP A 27 -5.02 -6.95 -5.28
N MET A 28 -3.83 -6.53 -4.82
CA MET A 28 -2.86 -7.44 -4.20
C MET A 28 -3.47 -8.16 -2.99
N HIS A 29 -4.18 -7.45 -2.11
CA HIS A 29 -4.83 -8.06 -0.95
C HIS A 29 -5.93 -9.05 -1.38
N ARG A 30 -6.73 -8.72 -2.41
CA ARG A 30 -7.76 -9.65 -2.94
C ARG A 30 -7.15 -10.93 -3.48
N ALA A 31 -5.97 -10.86 -4.11
CA ALA A 31 -5.30 -12.01 -4.70
C ALA A 31 -4.45 -12.83 -3.71
N ILE A 32 -3.75 -12.17 -2.79
CA ILE A 32 -2.76 -12.78 -1.88
C ILE A 32 -3.37 -13.06 -0.49
N GLY A 33 -4.26 -12.18 -0.01
CA GLY A 33 -4.86 -12.29 1.32
C GLY A 33 -3.90 -11.86 2.44
N GLN A 34 -4.01 -12.55 3.58
CA GLN A 34 -3.38 -12.17 4.85
C GLN A 34 -1.84 -12.15 4.81
N ASP A 35 -1.23 -12.92 3.91
CA ASP A 35 0.23 -12.95 3.74
C ASP A 35 0.80 -11.58 3.34
N LEU A 36 -0.01 -10.72 2.70
CA LEU A 36 0.38 -9.36 2.35
C LEU A 36 0.63 -8.50 3.60
N PHE A 37 -0.11 -8.74 4.69
CA PHE A 37 0.06 -8.01 5.94
C PHE A 37 1.34 -8.38 6.69
N GLN A 38 1.97 -9.50 6.34
CA GLN A 38 3.26 -9.90 6.89
C GLN A 38 4.44 -9.22 6.18
N VAL A 39 4.19 -8.47 5.10
CA VAL A 39 5.23 -7.72 4.38
C VAL A 39 5.53 -6.43 5.16
N PRO A 40 6.78 -6.20 5.62
CA PRO A 40 7.11 -5.04 6.47
C PRO A 40 6.66 -3.69 5.88
N GLN A 41 6.82 -3.53 4.56
CA GLN A 41 6.45 -2.34 3.80
C GLN A 41 4.95 -2.00 3.89
N PHE A 42 4.09 -3.01 4.09
CA PHE A 42 2.64 -2.80 4.17
C PHE A 42 2.28 -1.83 5.30
N SER A 43 2.88 -2.03 6.48
CA SER A 43 2.65 -1.19 7.66
C SER A 43 3.06 0.27 7.43
N GLN A 44 4.20 0.48 6.77
CA GLN A 44 4.73 1.80 6.46
C GLN A 44 3.89 2.52 5.41
N TRP A 45 3.51 1.81 4.34
CA TRP A 45 2.63 2.33 3.30
C TRP A 45 1.24 2.69 3.85
N ALA A 46 0.64 1.84 4.66
CA ALA A 46 -0.69 2.07 5.24
C ALA A 46 -0.71 3.34 6.11
N LYS A 47 0.35 3.56 6.89
CA LYS A 47 0.52 4.80 7.66
C LYS A 47 0.62 6.03 6.76
N ALA A 48 1.46 5.98 5.73
CA ALA A 48 1.65 7.09 4.80
C ALA A 48 0.35 7.48 4.06
N VAL A 49 -0.47 6.49 3.70
CA VAL A 49 -1.79 6.72 3.08
C VAL A 49 -2.79 7.30 4.09
N ALA A 50 -2.81 6.79 5.33
CA ALA A 50 -3.71 7.28 6.37
C ALA A 50 -3.43 8.75 6.73
N ASP A 51 -2.17 9.13 6.87
CA ASP A 51 -1.75 10.50 7.19
C ASP A 51 -2.24 11.50 6.13
N VAL A 52 -2.28 11.09 4.87
CA VAL A 52 -2.80 11.90 3.77
C VAL A 52 -4.33 12.01 3.81
N MET A 53 -5.04 10.88 3.91
CA MET A 53 -6.51 10.89 3.86
C MET A 53 -7.11 11.72 4.99
N LEU A 54 -6.42 11.79 6.14
CA LEU A 54 -6.79 12.67 7.26
C LEU A 54 -6.42 14.14 7.02
N PHE A 55 -5.38 14.42 6.23
CA PHE A 55 -4.98 15.79 5.88
C PHE A 55 -5.94 16.44 4.88
N ASP A 56 -6.42 15.70 3.88
CA ASP A 56 -7.33 16.21 2.84
C ASP A 56 -8.77 16.47 3.36
N MET A 57 -9.07 16.14 4.62
CA MET A 57 -10.36 16.39 5.28
C MET A 57 -10.42 17.72 6.07
N ASN A 58 -9.30 18.44 6.18
CA ASN A 58 -9.20 19.75 6.83
C ASN A 58 -9.12 20.89 5.82
#